data_AF-A0A0Q9KUA0-F1
#
_entry.id   AF-A0A0Q9KUA0-F1
#
_cell.length_a   1.000
_cell.length_b   1.000
_cell.length_c   1.000
_cell.angle_alpha   90.00
_cell.angle_beta   90.00
_cell.angle_gamma   90.00
#
_symmetry.space_group_name_H-M   'P 1'
#
loop_
_entity.id
_entity.type
_entity.pdbx_description
1 polymer ?
#
loop_
_entity_poly.entity_id
_entity_poly.type
_entity_poly.pdbx_seq_one_letter_code
_entity_poly.pdbx_strand_id
1 'polypeptide(L)'
;MGLDNLTFFHRSGLAGVTLNTIYLNLLFIVSGTVCSLCIALLLNEIHHSLFKKVTQSLVILPHFISIIVVNLMVMNFFNGQDGMINRSLKEFGFQTISWFQTPEVWPWLLTVIFIWKGAGGTDYLSCNFNGFLRGIL
;
A
#
# COMPACT_ATOMS: atom_id res chain seq x y z
N MET A 1 17.69 16.14 -36.37
CA MET A 1 18.18 16.32 -34.98
C MET A 1 16.96 16.55 -34.10
N GLY A 2 16.27 15.49 -33.69
CA GLY A 2 15.05 15.64 -32.88
C GLY A 2 14.30 14.33 -32.63
N LEU A 3 14.21 13.46 -33.63
CA LEU A 3 13.61 12.12 -33.50
C LEU A 3 14.57 11.08 -32.90
N ASP A 4 15.84 11.43 -32.72
CA ASP A 4 16.89 10.53 -32.25
C ASP A 4 16.65 10.08 -30.78
N ASN A 5 15.99 10.91 -29.98
CA ASN A 5 15.55 10.57 -28.61
C ASN A 5 14.51 9.44 -28.58
N LEU A 6 13.61 9.37 -29.57
CA LEU A 6 12.61 8.31 -29.65
C LEU A 6 13.23 6.98 -30.09
N THR A 7 14.22 7.03 -30.97
CA THR A 7 15.02 5.83 -31.32
C THR A 7 15.90 5.36 -30.16
N PHE A 8 16.39 6.27 -29.30
CA PHE A 8 17.07 5.90 -28.06
C PHE A 8 16.11 5.26 -27.05
N PHE A 9 14.88 5.77 -26.92
CA PHE A 9 13.85 5.21 -26.05
C PHE A 9 13.50 3.75 -26.38
N HIS A 10 13.43 3.42 -27.67
CA HIS A 10 13.14 2.06 -28.11
C HIS A 10 14.33 1.09 -27.96
N ARG A 11 15.58 1.58 -28.13
CA ARG A 11 16.79 0.72 -28.09
C ARG A 11 17.35 0.47 -26.68
N SER A 12 17.07 1.33 -25.71
CA SER A 12 17.73 1.32 -24.39
C SER A 12 17.02 0.47 -23.31
N GLY A 13 15.99 -0.30 -23.67
CA GLY A 13 15.22 -1.10 -22.70
C GLY A 13 14.29 -0.28 -21.82
N LEU A 14 14.20 1.04 -22.04
CA LEU A 14 13.27 1.94 -21.34
C LEU A 14 11.80 1.55 -21.53
N ALA A 15 11.46 0.92 -22.66
CA ALA A 15 10.12 0.39 -22.89
C ALA A 15 9.72 -0.68 -21.85
N GLY A 16 10.65 -1.57 -21.45
CA GLY A 16 10.39 -2.59 -20.43
C GLY A 16 10.22 -2.00 -19.03
N VAL A 17 11.06 -1.02 -18.67
CA VAL A 17 10.94 -0.29 -17.39
C VAL A 17 9.64 0.50 -17.32
N THR A 18 9.21 1.09 -18.45
CA THR A 18 7.95 1.82 -18.57
C THR A 18 6.76 0.88 -18.35
N LEU A 19 6.76 -0.30 -18.96
CA LEU A 19 5.71 -1.30 -18.75
C LEU A 19 5.66 -1.80 -17.29
N ASN A 20 6.81 -2.03 -16.66
CA ASN A 20 6.86 -2.40 -15.24
C ASN A 20 6.31 -1.30 -14.33
N THR A 21 6.57 -0.03 -14.67
CA THR A 21 6.02 1.12 -13.93
C THR A 21 4.52 1.22 -14.13
N ILE A 22 4.01 1.01 -15.35
CA ILE A 22 2.57 0.97 -15.63
C ILE A 22 1.91 -0.19 -14.85
N TYR A 23 2.52 -1.38 -14.85
CA TYR A 23 2.06 -2.54 -14.10
C TYR A 23 1.95 -2.23 -12.60
N LEU A 24 3.00 -1.65 -12.00
CA LEU A 24 2.99 -1.25 -10.59
C LEU A 24 1.91 -0.22 -10.28
N ASN A 25 1.74 0.80 -11.12
CA ASN A 25 0.71 1.81 -10.92
C ASN A 25 -0.71 1.22 -11.04
N LEU A 26 -0.95 0.36 -12.03
CA LEU A 26 -2.23 -0.35 -12.16
C LEU A 26 -2.50 -1.22 -10.94
N LEU A 27 -1.48 -1.93 -10.46
CA LEU A 27 -1.59 -2.78 -9.29
C LEU A 27 -1.96 -1.94 -8.06
N PHE A 28 -1.27 -0.80 -7.82
CA PHE A 28 -1.60 0.12 -6.73
C PHE A 28 -3.01 0.69 -6.81
N ILE A 29 -3.48 1.07 -8.00
CA ILE A 29 -4.84 1.61 -8.19
C ILE A 29 -5.87 0.53 -7.89
N VAL A 30 -5.76 -0.64 -8.54
CA VAL A 30 -6.73 -1.73 -8.38
C VAL A 30 -6.77 -2.21 -6.93
N SER A 31 -5.61 -2.49 -6.34
CA SER A 31 -5.53 -2.97 -4.97
C SER A 31 -5.97 -1.92 -3.95
N GLY A 32 -5.63 -0.65 -4.19
CA GLY A 32 -6.04 0.48 -3.37
C GLY A 32 -7.55 0.63 -3.37
N THR A 33 -8.17 0.68 -4.54
CA THR A 33 -9.63 0.80 -4.67
C THR A 33 -10.37 -0.40 -4.08
N VAL A 34 -9.91 -1.64 -4.33
CA VAL A 34 -10.54 -2.84 -3.77
C VAL A 34 -10.45 -2.83 -2.24
N CYS A 35 -9.28 -2.51 -1.69
CA CYS A 35 -9.10 -2.48 -0.24
C CYS A 35 -9.94 -1.37 0.40
N SER A 36 -9.93 -0.15 -0.16
CA SER A 36 -10.79 0.95 0.30
C SER A 36 -12.26 0.57 0.31
N LEU A 37 -12.75 -0.06 -0.77
CA LEU A 37 -14.13 -0.53 -0.85
C LEU A 37 -14.43 -1.59 0.22
N CYS A 38 -13.54 -2.57 0.40
CA CYS A 38 -13.69 -3.59 1.44
C CYS A 38 -13.79 -2.95 2.84
N ILE A 39 -12.92 -1.99 3.18
CA ILE A 39 -12.97 -1.39 4.50
C ILE A 39 -14.20 -0.47 4.66
N ALA A 40 -14.63 0.22 3.61
CA ALA A 40 -15.87 1.00 3.63
C ALA A 40 -17.09 0.11 3.91
N LEU A 41 -17.17 -1.07 3.28
CA LEU A 41 -18.22 -2.06 3.54
C LEU A 41 -18.15 -2.61 4.96
N LEU A 42 -16.96 -2.98 5.44
CA LEU A 42 -16.76 -3.46 6.81
C LEU A 42 -17.19 -2.41 7.84
N LEU A 43 -16.85 -1.13 7.62
CA LEU A 43 -17.29 -0.05 8.50
C LEU A 43 -18.78 0.24 8.40
N ASN A 44 -19.40 0.02 7.24
CA ASN A 44 -20.83 0.20 7.05
C ASN A 44 -21.63 -0.82 7.88
N GLU A 45 -21.16 -2.07 7.95
CA GLU A 45 -21.82 -3.16 8.67
C GLU A 45 -21.77 -3.00 10.20
N ILE A 46 -20.82 -2.20 10.72
CA ILE A 46 -20.69 -1.95 12.16
C ILE A 46 -21.84 -1.07 12.66
N HIS A 47 -22.76 -1.70 13.41
CA HIS A 47 -23.87 -1.04 14.11
C HIS A 47 -23.44 -0.20 15.32
N HIS A 48 -22.36 -0.58 16.01
CA HIS A 48 -21.90 0.14 17.22
C HIS A 48 -21.06 1.39 16.89
N SER A 49 -21.58 2.56 17.25
CA SER A 49 -20.97 3.87 16.95
C SER A 49 -19.60 4.09 17.62
N LEU A 50 -19.35 3.53 18.81
CA LEU A 50 -18.05 3.60 19.48
C LEU A 50 -16.98 2.79 18.74
N PHE A 51 -17.32 1.58 18.30
CA PHE A 51 -16.40 0.72 17.56
C PHE A 51 -16.05 1.29 16.18
N LYS A 52 -17.04 1.94 15.53
CA LYS A 52 -16.84 2.70 14.29
C LYS A 52 -15.83 3.85 14.47
N LYS A 53 -15.96 4.63 15.55
CA LYS A 53 -15.04 5.74 15.86
C LYS A 53 -13.61 5.27 16.18
N VAL A 54 -13.46 4.22 16.97
CA VAL A 54 -12.13 3.67 17.33
C VAL A 54 -11.42 3.12 16.09
N THR A 55 -12.12 2.33 15.29
CA THR A 55 -11.57 1.76 14.05
C THR A 55 -11.15 2.88 13.09
N GLN A 56 -11.98 3.92 12.97
CA GLN A 56 -11.66 5.10 12.16
C GLN A 56 -10.36 5.78 12.63
N SER A 57 -10.18 6.01 13.93
CA SER A 57 -8.94 6.61 14.45
C SER A 57 -7.70 5.76 14.16
N LEU A 58 -7.80 4.43 14.25
CA LEU A 58 -6.69 3.51 13.99
C LEU A 58 -6.28 3.49 12.51
N VAL A 59 -7.25 3.52 11.60
CA VAL A 59 -6.95 3.46 10.15
C VAL A 59 -6.42 4.81 9.63
N ILE A 60 -6.79 5.94 10.25
CA ILE A 60 -6.27 7.27 9.89
C ILE A 60 -4.84 7.47 10.41
N LEU A 61 -4.49 6.92 11.58
CA LEU A 61 -3.18 7.10 12.21
C LEU A 61 -1.97 6.93 11.27
N PRO A 62 -1.84 5.85 10.46
CA PRO A 62 -0.69 5.67 9.58
C PRO A 62 -0.58 6.72 8.47
N HIS A 63 -1.69 7.37 8.11
CA HIS A 63 -1.67 8.43 7.10
C HIS A 63 -0.78 9.61 7.51
N PHE A 64 -0.78 9.95 8.80
CA PHE A 64 0.01 11.05 9.38
C PHE A 64 1.51 10.73 9.47
N ILE A 65 1.90 9.46 9.39
CA ILE A 65 3.30 9.06 9.45
C ILE A 65 3.97 9.41 8.11
N SER A 66 5.18 9.98 8.16
CA SER A 66 5.97 10.28 6.96
C SER A 66 6.36 9.00 6.22
N ILE A 67 6.27 9.00 4.89
CA ILE A 67 6.67 7.86 4.05
C ILE A 67 8.14 7.48 4.27
N ILE A 68 9.01 8.45 4.60
CA ILE A 68 10.43 8.18 4.90
C ILE A 68 10.56 7.34 6.16
N VAL A 69 9.80 7.67 7.22
CA VAL A 69 9.81 6.90 8.48
C VAL A 69 9.31 5.48 8.24
N VAL A 70 8.25 5.33 7.45
CA VAL A 70 7.72 4.01 7.07
C VAL A 70 8.76 3.21 6.29
N ASN A 71 9.46 3.81 5.33
CA ASN A 71 10.52 3.14 4.59
C ASN A 71 11.66 2.67 5.51
N LEU A 72 12.07 3.50 6.47
CA LEU A 72 13.09 3.12 7.45
C LEU A 72 12.60 1.96 8.34
N MET A 73 11.34 1.98 8.78
CA MET A 73 10.75 0.86 9.51
C MET A 73 10.81 -0.41 8.67
N VAL A 74 10.29 -0.38 7.44
CA VAL A 74 10.27 -1.53 6.52
C VAL A 74 11.68 -2.08 6.30
N MET A 75 12.68 -1.22 6.11
CA MET A 75 14.09 -1.66 6.02
C MET A 75 14.57 -2.39 7.27
N ASN A 76 14.16 -1.96 8.47
CA ASN A 76 14.49 -2.66 9.71
C ASN A 76 13.71 -3.99 9.85
N PHE A 77 12.43 -4.02 9.50
CA PHE A 77 11.60 -5.25 9.59
C PHE A 77 12.04 -6.33 8.60
N PHE A 78 12.44 -5.95 7.39
CA PHE A 78 12.74 -6.84 6.27
C PHE A 78 14.25 -7.01 5.99
N ASN A 79 15.12 -6.58 6.92
CA ASN A 79 16.56 -6.75 6.78
C ASN A 79 16.94 -8.23 6.61
N GLY A 80 17.81 -8.54 5.64
CA GLY A 80 18.14 -9.91 5.24
C GLY A 80 18.88 -10.73 6.30
N GLN A 81 19.61 -10.11 7.22
CA GLN A 81 20.38 -10.83 8.25
C GLN A 81 19.67 -10.92 9.61
N ASP A 82 19.00 -9.85 10.05
CA ASP A 82 18.37 -9.76 11.39
C ASP A 82 16.95 -9.16 11.38
N GLY A 83 16.28 -9.12 10.22
CA GLY A 83 14.92 -8.58 10.11
C GLY A 83 13.93 -9.34 11.00
N MET A 84 13.07 -8.61 11.71
CA MET A 84 12.06 -9.19 12.61
C MET A 84 11.18 -10.24 11.90
N ILE A 85 10.83 -9.99 10.64
CA ILE A 85 10.04 -10.91 9.82
C ILE A 85 10.80 -12.21 9.53
N ASN A 86 12.08 -12.11 9.17
CA ASN A 86 12.93 -13.28 8.90
C ASN A 86 13.19 -14.11 10.16
N ARG A 87 13.29 -13.45 11.33
CA ARG A 87 13.40 -14.13 12.62
C ARG A 87 12.15 -14.93 12.93
N SER A 88 10.97 -14.32 12.78
CA SER A 88 9.69 -15.04 12.98
C SER A 88 9.53 -16.20 11.99
N LEU A 89 9.87 -16.02 10.71
CA LEU A 89 9.85 -17.11 9.72
C LEU A 89 10.75 -18.29 10.12
N LYS A 90 11.95 -18.01 10.64
CA LYS A 90 12.87 -19.03 11.14
C LYS A 90 12.33 -19.76 12.36
N GLU A 91 11.63 -19.07 13.26
CA GLU A 91 10.93 -19.69 14.40
C GLU A 91 9.82 -20.64 13.96
N PHE A 92 9.15 -20.34 12.84
CA PHE A 92 8.16 -21.24 12.20
C PHE A 92 8.77 -22.29 11.26
N GLY A 93 10.11 -22.38 11.15
CA GLY A 93 10.81 -23.39 10.35
C GLY A 93 10.94 -23.08 8.85
N PHE A 94 10.63 -21.86 8.42
CA PHE A 94 10.79 -21.41 7.04
C PHE A 94 12.21 -20.87 6.77
N GLN A 95 12.63 -20.89 5.50
CA GLN A 95 13.89 -20.29 5.07
C GLN A 95 13.78 -18.76 5.07
N THR A 96 14.88 -18.09 5.41
CA THR A 96 14.97 -16.63 5.38
C THR A 96 14.88 -16.14 3.95
N ILE A 97 13.97 -15.20 3.68
CA ILE A 97 13.81 -14.62 2.36
C ILE A 97 14.64 -13.34 2.29
N SER A 98 15.40 -13.19 1.20
CA SER A 98 16.11 -11.94 0.92
C SER A 98 15.15 -10.97 0.23
N TRP A 99 14.35 -10.28 1.04
CA TRP A 99 13.24 -9.42 0.60
C TRP A 99 13.66 -8.35 -0.40
N PHE A 100 14.86 -7.76 -0.22
CA PHE A 100 15.40 -6.74 -1.12
C PHE A 100 16.07 -7.31 -2.38
N GLN A 101 16.47 -8.59 -2.38
CA GLN A 101 17.11 -9.23 -3.53
C GLN A 101 16.11 -9.99 -4.40
N THR A 102 14.87 -10.14 -3.95
CA THR A 102 13.80 -10.84 -4.67
C THR A 102 12.88 -9.81 -5.35
N PRO A 103 13.06 -9.51 -6.64
CA PRO A 103 12.33 -8.45 -7.32
C PRO A 103 10.82 -8.70 -7.43
N GLU A 104 10.37 -9.96 -7.33
CA GLU A 104 8.95 -10.32 -7.40
C GLU A 104 8.16 -9.96 -6.14
N VAL A 105 8.81 -9.96 -4.97
CA VAL A 105 8.16 -9.71 -3.68
C VAL A 105 8.03 -8.20 -3.40
N TRP A 106 8.94 -7.41 -3.97
CA TRP A 106 9.01 -5.96 -3.76
C TRP A 106 7.74 -5.21 -4.20
N PRO A 107 7.16 -5.44 -5.40
CA PRO A 107 5.86 -4.89 -5.81
C PRO A 107 4.76 -5.12 -4.79
N TRP A 108 4.62 -6.35 -4.29
CA TRP A 108 3.57 -6.72 -3.35
C TRP A 108 3.76 -6.03 -2.00
N LEU A 109 5.00 -6.01 -1.50
CA LEU A 109 5.33 -5.34 -0.25
C LEU A 109 5.02 -3.83 -0.32
N LEU A 110 5.47 -3.17 -1.38
CA LEU A 110 5.18 -1.75 -1.62
C LEU A 110 3.67 -1.49 -1.67
N THR A 111 2.92 -2.38 -2.31
CA THR A 111 1.46 -2.27 -2.43
C THR A 111 0.79 -2.34 -1.08
N VAL A 112 1.16 -3.31 -0.24
CA VAL A 112 0.60 -3.45 1.11
C VAL A 112 0.91 -2.22 1.97
N ILE A 113 2.15 -1.73 1.93
CA ILE A 113 2.56 -0.52 2.66
C ILE A 113 1.78 0.71 2.17
N PHE A 114 1.63 0.83 0.85
CA PHE A 114 0.93 1.95 0.22
C PHE A 114 -0.56 1.94 0.58
N ILE A 115 -1.21 0.77 0.53
CA ILE A 115 -2.60 0.59 0.98
C ILE A 115 -2.73 0.91 2.46
N TRP A 116 -1.87 0.35 3.31
CA TRP A 116 -1.93 0.58 4.76
C TRP A 116 -1.80 2.07 5.12
N LYS A 117 -0.93 2.81 4.42
CA LYS A 117 -0.77 4.25 4.59
C LYS A 117 -1.91 5.07 3.94
N GLY A 118 -2.42 4.58 2.80
CA GLY A 118 -3.40 5.27 1.96
C GLY A 118 -4.84 5.10 2.42
N ALA A 119 -5.17 3.94 3.00
CA ALA A 119 -6.53 3.56 3.37
C ALA A 119 -7.22 4.64 4.22
N GLY A 120 -6.51 5.28 5.16
CA GLY A 120 -7.06 6.25 6.10
C GLY A 120 -7.53 7.60 5.54
N GLY A 121 -7.04 8.06 4.38
CA GLY A 121 -7.04 9.49 4.04
C GLY A 121 -8.26 10.01 3.28
N THR A 122 -8.60 9.38 2.15
CA THR A 122 -9.50 10.00 1.16
C THR A 122 -10.94 9.49 1.20
N ASP A 123 -11.11 8.20 1.51
CA ASP A 123 -12.38 7.52 1.25
C ASP A 123 -13.31 7.52 2.49
N TYR A 124 -12.74 7.58 3.70
CA TYR A 124 -13.55 7.64 4.92
C TYR A 124 -14.20 9.00 5.16
N LEU A 125 -13.53 10.11 4.80
CA LEU A 125 -14.11 11.45 4.94
C LEU A 125 -15.31 11.62 4.01
N SER A 126 -15.23 11.11 2.80
CA SER A 126 -16.31 11.14 1.81
C SER A 126 -17.47 10.21 2.19
N CYS A 127 -17.20 9.02 2.75
CA CYS A 127 -18.25 8.14 3.30
C CYS A 127 -18.95 8.72 4.54
N ASN A 128 -18.21 9.38 5.45
CA ASN A 128 -18.80 9.99 6.65
C ASN A 128 -19.67 11.20 6.28
N PHE A 129 -19.26 11.99 5.28
CA PHE A 129 -20.05 13.11 4.78
C PHE A 129 -21.39 12.66 4.16
N ASN A 130 -21.39 11.55 3.40
CA ASN A 130 -22.62 11.02 2.79
C ASN A 130 -23.54 10.36 3.85
N GLY A 131 -22.97 9.63 4.81
CA GLY A 131 -23.72 9.07 5.94
C GLY A 131 -24.33 10.12 6.87
N PHE A 132 -23.66 11.26 7.05
CA PHE A 132 -24.19 12.41 7.79
C PHE A 132 -25.36 13.08 7.06
N LEU A 133 -25.28 13.25 5.75
CA LEU A 133 -26.39 13.80 4.94
C LEU A 133 -27.63 12.89 4.94
N ARG A 134 -27.46 11.57 4.88
CA ARG A 134 -28.55 10.58 4.99
C ARG A 134 -29.20 10.48 6.37
N GLY A 135 -28.56 11.02 7.42
CA GLY A 135 -29.16 11.12 8.76
C GLY A 135 -29.93 12.42 9.00
N ILE A 136 -29.84 13.38 8.07
CA ILE A 136 -30.47 14.71 8.15
C ILE A 136 -31.67 14.83 7.18
N LEU A 137 -31.66 14.07 6.07
CA LEU A 137 -32.79 13.91 5.14
C LEU A 137 -33.63 12.69 5.50
#